data_AF-A0A0R3QFZ6-F1
#
_entry.id   AF-A0A0R3QFZ6-F1
#
_cell.length_a   1.000
_cell.length_b   1.000
_cell.length_c   1.000
_cell.angle_alpha   90.00
_cell.angle_beta   90.00
_cell.angle_gamma   90.00
#
_symmetry.space_group_name_H-M   'P 1'
#
loop_
_entity.id
_entity.type
_entity.pdbx_description
1 polymer ?
#
loop_
_entity_poly.entity_id
_entity_poly.type
_entity_poly.pdbx_seq_one_letter_code
_entity_poly.pdbx_strand_id
1 'polypeptide(L)'
;MKKDIKEFGKTFEYLKDDAARAKETGNAPMVIEGASFDGTQFHGQVWRHLKFVDCDFTGGYQIRLEAMANVEFRNCHFAGVIEFGVMTDVRFHGCYSQGNSNWGGQRGSKNVVFEKCRFIGSSSDRNRQGAIGTYGDATFLGCVIKWFDISADTGLVARDCDFDGVSYHPENATVLIENCRLRGLFNMVPAGLASLTVRDTVVDHLDFNRAEVKGDILIERVSGRSLLARIGGGLRITVRDSQFKSSP
;
A
#
# COMPACT_ATOMS: atom_id res chain seq x y z
N MET A 1 23.83 -2.10 13.76
CA MET A 1 22.82 -2.88 14.48
C MET A 1 21.86 -1.89 15.10
N LYS A 2 20.55 -2.03 14.88
CA LYS A 2 19.53 -1.13 15.44
C LYS A 2 19.31 -1.46 16.92
N LYS A 3 18.91 -0.46 17.71
CA LYS A 3 18.71 -0.59 19.16
C LYS A 3 17.28 -1.06 19.44
N ASP A 4 17.06 -1.99 20.38
CA ASP A 4 15.70 -2.43 20.74
C ASP A 4 14.89 -1.22 21.23
N ILE A 5 13.66 -1.05 20.74
CA ILE A 5 12.78 0.05 21.11
C ILE A 5 12.61 0.20 22.63
N LYS A 6 12.64 -0.90 23.40
CA LYS A 6 12.53 -0.88 24.88
C LYS A 6 13.63 -0.06 25.55
N GLU A 7 14.78 0.06 24.90
CA GLU A 7 15.93 0.79 25.43
C GLU A 7 15.86 2.31 25.13
N PHE A 8 14.78 2.79 24.51
CA PHE A 8 14.53 4.23 24.25
C PHE A 8 13.83 4.93 25.44
N GLY A 9 13.67 4.25 26.58
CA GLY A 9 13.21 4.85 27.84
C GLY A 9 11.85 5.53 27.68
N LYS A 10 11.79 6.84 27.96
CA LYS A 10 10.51 7.58 27.94
C LYS A 10 9.81 7.56 26.58
N THR A 11 10.57 7.56 25.49
CA THR A 11 10.04 7.42 24.13
C THR A 11 9.28 6.11 23.95
N PHE A 12 9.77 5.00 24.52
CA PHE A 12 9.07 3.72 24.47
C PHE A 12 7.78 3.73 25.28
N GLU A 13 7.80 4.32 26.47
CA GLU A 13 6.61 4.45 27.29
C GLU A 13 5.54 5.33 26.62
N TYR A 14 5.96 6.39 25.90
CA TYR A 14 5.05 7.21 25.09
C TYR A 14 4.43 6.49 23.90
N LEU A 15 5.07 5.45 23.36
CA LEU A 15 4.44 4.61 22.33
C LEU A 15 3.35 3.70 22.90
N LYS A 16 3.35 3.47 24.21
CA LYS A 16 2.32 2.70 24.92
C LYS A 16 1.17 3.57 25.42
N ASP A 17 1.43 4.85 25.67
CA ASP A 17 0.47 5.79 26.26
C ASP A 17 0.52 7.16 25.55
N ASP A 18 -0.26 7.29 24.47
CA ASP A 18 -0.39 8.54 23.72
C ASP A 18 -1.06 9.66 24.55
N ALA A 19 -1.93 9.32 25.50
CA ALA A 19 -2.59 10.30 26.35
C ALA A 19 -1.61 10.97 27.33
N ALA A 20 -0.76 10.16 27.97
CA ALA A 20 0.32 10.67 28.81
C ALA A 20 1.30 11.53 28.00
N ARG A 21 1.67 11.09 26.80
CA ARG A 21 2.52 11.86 25.89
C ARG A 21 1.87 13.21 25.54
N ALA A 22 0.62 13.20 25.08
CA ALA A 22 -0.10 14.41 24.69
C ALA A 22 -0.24 15.41 25.85
N LYS A 23 -0.41 14.92 27.08
CA LYS A 23 -0.44 15.78 28.28
C LYS A 23 0.88 16.50 28.53
N GLU A 24 2.01 15.84 28.26
CA GLU A 24 3.33 16.40 28.55
C GLU A 24 3.89 17.23 27.38
N THR A 25 3.74 16.75 26.15
CA THR A 25 4.38 17.34 24.96
C THR A 25 3.38 17.97 23.98
N GLY A 26 2.08 17.91 24.27
CA GLY A 26 1.05 18.28 23.31
C GLY A 26 1.16 17.47 22.02
N ASN A 27 0.96 18.13 20.88
CA ASN A 27 1.05 17.54 19.54
C ASN A 27 2.45 17.67 18.92
N ALA A 28 3.49 17.91 19.73
CA ALA A 28 4.85 17.98 19.21
C ALA A 28 5.24 16.64 18.55
N PRO A 29 5.85 16.67 17.35
CA PRO A 29 6.26 15.45 16.67
C PRO A 29 7.41 14.77 17.42
N MET A 30 7.29 13.46 17.65
CA MET A 30 8.34 12.65 18.27
C MET A 30 9.08 11.85 17.20
N VAL A 31 10.40 12.02 17.12
CA VAL A 31 11.27 11.30 16.19
C VAL A 31 11.88 10.09 16.89
N ILE A 32 11.81 8.93 16.25
CA ILE A 32 12.43 7.68 16.67
C ILE A 32 13.34 7.22 15.55
N GLU A 33 14.64 7.16 15.81
CA GLU A 33 15.65 6.83 14.81
C GLU A 33 16.42 5.58 15.18
N GLY A 34 16.67 4.70 14.19
CA GLY A 34 17.53 3.54 14.37
C GLY A 34 17.01 2.49 15.35
N ALA A 35 15.69 2.43 15.56
CA ALA A 35 15.06 1.49 16.48
C ALA A 35 14.69 0.16 15.80
N SER A 36 14.77 -0.93 16.55
CA SER A 36 14.25 -2.24 16.20
C SER A 36 13.00 -2.53 17.04
N PHE A 37 11.92 -2.84 16.34
CA PHE A 37 10.64 -3.29 16.88
C PHE A 37 10.53 -4.79 16.61
N ASP A 38 11.25 -5.58 17.39
CA ASP A 38 11.21 -7.04 17.35
C ASP A 38 10.69 -7.59 18.70
N GLY A 39 9.77 -8.55 18.63
CA GLY A 39 9.18 -9.21 19.81
C GLY A 39 8.41 -8.29 20.78
N THR A 40 8.31 -7.00 20.52
CA THR A 40 7.71 -6.01 21.42
C THR A 40 6.25 -5.77 21.08
N GLN A 41 5.38 -5.97 22.08
CA GLN A 41 3.93 -5.94 21.89
C GLN A 41 3.38 -4.51 21.91
N PHE A 42 2.62 -4.18 20.88
CA PHE A 42 1.80 -2.98 20.77
C PHE A 42 0.40 -3.39 20.31
N HIS A 43 -0.48 -3.73 21.26
CA HIS A 43 -1.88 -4.08 21.01
C HIS A 43 -2.83 -2.99 21.53
N GLY A 44 -3.63 -2.43 20.64
CA GLY A 44 -4.66 -1.44 20.96
C GLY A 44 -4.13 -0.04 21.24
N GLN A 45 -2.83 0.23 21.03
CA GLN A 45 -2.29 1.59 21.16
C GLN A 45 -2.69 2.43 19.94
N VAL A 46 -2.73 3.74 20.15
CA VAL A 46 -2.82 4.72 19.06
C VAL A 46 -1.50 5.46 18.95
N TRP A 47 -0.99 5.58 17.73
CA TRP A 47 0.24 6.32 17.45
C TRP A 47 -0.09 7.64 16.74
N ARG A 48 0.30 8.78 17.32
CA ARG A 48 0.03 10.10 16.73
C ARG A 48 1.27 10.98 16.67
N HIS A 49 1.41 11.79 15.63
CA HIS A 49 2.50 12.78 15.53
C HIS A 49 3.88 12.13 15.72
N LEU A 50 4.12 11.01 15.03
CA LEU A 50 5.36 10.25 15.14
C LEU A 50 6.12 10.27 13.82
N LYS A 51 7.44 10.22 13.93
CA LYS A 51 8.32 10.01 12.79
C LYS A 51 9.32 8.91 13.10
N PHE A 52 9.25 7.81 12.37
CA PHE A 52 10.20 6.72 12.43
C PHE A 52 11.22 6.90 11.30
N VAL A 53 12.51 6.86 11.62
CA VAL A 53 13.61 7.04 10.65
C VAL A 53 14.57 5.88 10.78
N ASP A 54 14.84 5.19 9.67
CA ASP A 54 15.76 4.07 9.64
C ASP A 54 15.44 3.01 10.71
N CYS A 55 14.16 2.70 10.93
CA CYS A 55 13.70 1.70 11.91
C CYS A 55 13.42 0.34 11.25
N ASP A 56 13.52 -0.74 12.03
CA ASP A 56 13.12 -2.09 11.62
C ASP A 56 11.87 -2.51 12.38
N PHE A 57 10.84 -2.94 11.66
CA PHE A 57 9.61 -3.51 12.22
C PHE A 57 9.53 -4.97 11.79
N THR A 58 9.83 -5.89 12.71
CA THR A 58 9.93 -7.31 12.40
C THR A 58 9.10 -8.15 13.36
N GLY A 59 8.45 -9.18 12.83
CA GLY A 59 7.70 -10.16 13.63
C GLY A 59 6.27 -10.37 13.15
N GLY A 60 5.64 -11.44 13.65
CA GLY A 60 4.24 -11.73 13.41
C GLY A 60 3.36 -11.33 14.60
N TYR A 61 2.43 -10.41 14.35
CA TYR A 61 1.32 -10.04 15.24
C TYR A 61 1.67 -9.29 16.52
N GLN A 62 2.93 -8.89 16.75
CA GLN A 62 3.27 -8.10 17.93
C GLN A 62 2.78 -6.65 17.82
N ILE A 63 2.65 -6.12 16.59
CA ILE A 63 2.08 -4.79 16.34
C ILE A 63 0.68 -4.98 15.78
N ARG A 64 -0.31 -4.59 16.59
CA ARG A 64 -1.75 -4.55 16.30
C ARG A 64 -2.33 -3.28 16.91
N LEU A 65 -2.07 -2.16 16.25
CA LEU A 65 -2.50 -0.85 16.73
C LEU A 65 -4.01 -0.68 16.54
N GLU A 66 -4.61 0.18 17.36
CA GLU A 66 -5.98 0.65 17.13
C GLU A 66 -6.01 1.65 15.96
N ALA A 67 -5.06 2.59 15.93
CA ALA A 67 -4.97 3.60 14.88
C ALA A 67 -3.59 4.25 14.78
N MET A 68 -3.35 4.92 13.64
CA MET A 68 -2.26 5.87 13.44
C MET A 68 -2.79 7.18 12.87
N ALA A 69 -2.28 8.32 13.35
CA ALA A 69 -2.62 9.63 12.79
C ALA A 69 -1.41 10.56 12.69
N ASN A 70 -1.17 11.17 11.55
CA ASN A 70 -0.01 12.05 11.33
C ASN A 70 1.32 11.34 11.63
N VAL A 71 1.52 10.17 11.01
CA VAL A 71 2.71 9.34 11.22
C VAL A 71 3.53 9.26 9.93
N GLU A 72 4.85 9.42 10.06
CA GLU A 72 5.79 9.27 8.96
C GLU A 72 6.77 8.13 9.23
N PHE A 73 6.98 7.27 8.25
CA PHE A 73 8.06 6.28 8.22
C PHE A 73 9.03 6.65 7.10
N ARG A 74 10.31 6.78 7.43
CA ARG A 74 11.38 7.07 6.45
C ARG A 74 12.42 5.98 6.48
N ASN A 75 12.66 5.36 5.33
CA ASN A 75 13.68 4.33 5.14
C ASN A 75 13.52 3.16 6.13
N CYS A 76 12.29 2.87 6.54
CA CYS A 76 11.99 1.80 7.47
C CYS A 76 11.85 0.47 6.73
N HIS A 77 12.25 -0.60 7.41
CA HIS A 77 12.06 -1.98 6.96
C HIS A 77 10.87 -2.59 7.67
N PHE A 78 10.03 -3.31 6.92
CA PHE A 78 8.91 -4.08 7.47
C PHE A 78 9.02 -5.54 7.03
N ALA A 79 9.00 -6.46 8.00
CA ALA A 79 8.99 -7.90 7.72
C ALA A 79 8.12 -8.68 8.71
N GLY A 80 7.17 -9.46 8.19
CA GLY A 80 6.25 -10.25 9.01
C GLY A 80 4.79 -9.80 8.89
N VAL A 81 4.02 -9.94 9.96
CA VAL A 81 2.58 -9.64 9.96
C VAL A 81 2.28 -8.49 10.92
N ILE A 82 1.91 -7.32 10.39
CA ILE A 82 1.77 -6.08 11.16
C ILE A 82 0.46 -5.39 10.83
N GLU A 83 -0.32 -5.05 11.85
CA GLU A 83 -1.59 -4.37 11.71
C GLU A 83 -1.52 -2.99 12.35
N PHE A 84 -1.66 -1.94 11.55
CA PHE A 84 -1.53 -0.55 12.00
C PHE A 84 -2.87 0.11 12.38
N GLY A 85 -3.96 -0.68 12.44
CA GLY A 85 -5.30 -0.14 12.71
C GLY A 85 -5.75 0.86 11.65
N VAL A 86 -6.63 1.80 12.01
CA VAL A 86 -7.07 2.87 11.09
C VAL A 86 -5.96 3.90 10.90
N MET A 87 -5.55 4.15 9.65
CA MET A 87 -4.47 5.09 9.33
C MET A 87 -5.02 6.38 8.72
N THR A 88 -4.70 7.52 9.32
CA THR A 88 -5.08 8.85 8.80
C THR A 88 -3.84 9.72 8.65
N ASP A 89 -3.60 10.27 7.46
CA ASP A 89 -2.44 11.13 7.19
C ASP A 89 -1.12 10.41 7.52
N VAL A 90 -0.91 9.25 6.90
CA VAL A 90 0.27 8.41 7.12
C VAL A 90 1.13 8.35 5.86
N ARG A 91 2.44 8.58 5.99
CA ARG A 91 3.39 8.52 4.87
C ARG A 91 4.49 7.51 5.12
N PHE A 92 4.70 6.61 4.17
CA PHE A 92 5.84 5.73 4.08
C PHE A 92 6.74 6.25 2.95
N HIS A 93 7.97 6.66 3.26
CA HIS A 93 8.93 7.18 2.30
C HIS A 93 10.18 6.30 2.26
N GLY A 94 10.56 5.80 1.09
CA GLY A 94 11.76 4.96 0.94
C GLY A 94 11.72 3.66 1.73
N CYS A 95 10.54 3.25 2.20
CA CYS A 95 10.39 2.05 3.02
C CYS A 95 10.46 0.79 2.16
N TYR A 96 10.84 -0.33 2.77
CA TYR A 96 10.95 -1.59 2.04
C TYR A 96 10.44 -2.80 2.81
N SER A 97 10.03 -3.80 2.05
CA SER A 97 9.51 -5.07 2.54
C SER A 97 10.00 -6.19 1.62
N GLN A 98 10.31 -7.35 2.20
CA GLN A 98 10.76 -8.52 1.47
C GLN A 98 10.01 -9.77 1.91
N GLY A 99 10.04 -10.79 1.07
CA GLY A 99 9.43 -12.08 1.36
C GLY A 99 7.91 -12.00 1.42
N ASN A 100 7.29 -12.74 2.33
CA ASN A 100 5.84 -12.94 2.38
C ASN A 100 5.22 -12.10 3.51
N SER A 101 5.59 -10.82 3.55
CA SER A 101 5.19 -9.91 4.63
C SER A 101 3.78 -9.38 4.38
N ASN A 102 2.96 -9.32 5.43
CA ASN A 102 1.58 -8.86 5.37
C ASN A 102 1.40 -7.70 6.33
N TRP A 103 1.29 -6.48 5.82
CA TRP A 103 1.11 -5.34 6.71
C TRP A 103 0.32 -4.20 6.09
N GLY A 104 -0.44 -3.51 6.92
CA GLY A 104 -1.32 -2.46 6.45
C GLY A 104 -2.24 -1.91 7.51
N GLY A 105 -3.19 -1.11 7.06
CA GLY A 105 -4.24 -0.55 7.91
C GLY A 105 -5.64 -1.02 7.56
N GLN A 106 -6.56 -0.68 8.46
CA GLN A 106 -7.94 -1.14 8.48
C GLN A 106 -8.88 -0.25 7.66
N ARG A 107 -10.13 -0.69 7.54
CA ARG A 107 -11.20 0.05 6.84
C ARG A 107 -11.38 1.42 7.48
N GLY A 108 -11.58 2.43 6.65
CA GLY A 108 -11.70 3.84 7.08
C GLY A 108 -10.37 4.60 7.09
N SER A 109 -9.25 3.95 6.74
CA SER A 109 -7.98 4.62 6.52
C SER A 109 -8.07 5.64 5.38
N LYS A 110 -7.44 6.81 5.56
CA LYS A 110 -7.47 7.94 4.62
C LYS A 110 -6.13 8.64 4.49
N ASN A 111 -5.84 9.12 3.30
CA ASN A 111 -4.60 9.86 2.99
C ASN A 111 -3.35 9.07 3.39
N VAL A 112 -3.31 7.80 2.98
CA VAL A 112 -2.16 6.92 3.19
C VAL A 112 -1.29 6.91 1.93
N VAL A 113 -0.04 7.31 2.07
CA VAL A 113 0.88 7.51 0.95
C VAL A 113 2.12 6.63 1.10
N PHE A 114 2.36 5.79 0.11
CA PHE A 114 3.61 5.06 -0.11
C PHE A 114 4.39 5.78 -1.21
N GLU A 115 5.58 6.26 -0.89
CA GLU A 115 6.41 7.03 -1.80
C GLU A 115 7.80 6.41 -1.89
N LYS A 116 8.25 6.14 -3.11
CA LYS A 116 9.57 5.57 -3.41
C LYS A 116 9.84 4.29 -2.61
N CYS A 117 8.80 3.54 -2.30
CA CYS A 117 8.88 2.31 -1.52
C CYS A 117 9.21 1.12 -2.42
N ARG A 118 9.81 0.07 -1.82
CA ARG A 118 10.21 -1.15 -2.52
C ARG A 118 9.71 -2.41 -1.82
N PHE A 119 8.79 -3.13 -2.44
CA PHE A 119 8.17 -4.34 -1.88
C PHE A 119 8.38 -5.52 -2.81
N ILE A 120 9.19 -6.50 -2.40
CA ILE A 120 9.64 -7.59 -3.29
C ILE A 120 9.37 -8.96 -2.65
N GLY A 121 8.39 -9.67 -3.20
CA GLY A 121 8.00 -10.99 -2.77
C GLY A 121 9.03 -12.05 -3.15
N SER A 122 8.97 -13.19 -2.47
CA SER A 122 9.89 -14.31 -2.73
C SER A 122 9.43 -15.25 -3.85
N SER A 123 8.15 -15.17 -4.24
CA SER A 123 7.50 -16.15 -5.11
C SER A 123 6.42 -15.51 -5.96
N SER A 124 6.35 -15.87 -7.25
CA SER A 124 5.25 -15.48 -8.13
C SER A 124 3.94 -16.25 -7.86
N ASP A 125 3.99 -17.35 -7.10
CA ASP A 125 2.79 -18.04 -6.61
C ASP A 125 2.00 -17.15 -5.67
N ARG A 126 0.79 -16.75 -6.09
CA ARG A 126 -0.11 -15.84 -5.36
C ARG A 126 -0.44 -16.33 -3.96
N ASN A 127 -0.55 -17.64 -3.74
CA ASN A 127 -0.83 -18.20 -2.41
C ASN A 127 0.34 -18.04 -1.43
N ARG A 128 1.47 -17.52 -1.91
CA ARG A 128 2.68 -17.27 -1.15
C ARG A 128 3.12 -15.82 -1.22
N GLN A 129 2.29 -14.91 -1.73
CA GLN A 129 2.59 -13.48 -1.74
C GLN A 129 2.25 -12.84 -0.40
N GLY A 130 2.90 -11.72 -0.11
CA GLY A 130 2.51 -10.83 0.98
C GLY A 130 1.50 -9.79 0.48
N ALA A 131 0.86 -9.08 1.41
CA ALA A 131 -0.07 -8.00 1.12
C ALA A 131 0.36 -6.70 1.80
N ILE A 132 0.34 -5.57 1.07
CA ILE A 132 0.67 -4.25 1.60
C ILE A 132 -0.35 -3.20 1.18
N GLY A 133 -0.81 -2.39 2.13
CA GLY A 133 -1.66 -1.25 1.82
C GLY A 133 -2.67 -0.96 2.92
N THR A 134 -3.90 -0.63 2.54
CA THR A 134 -4.98 -0.32 3.49
C THR A 134 -6.32 -0.82 2.96
N TYR A 135 -7.24 -1.16 3.85
CA TYR A 135 -8.64 -1.41 3.48
C TYR A 135 -9.46 -0.10 3.31
N GLY A 136 -8.78 1.04 3.12
CA GLY A 136 -9.32 2.36 2.80
C GLY A 136 -8.75 2.88 1.49
N ASP A 137 -8.36 4.15 1.42
CA ASP A 137 -7.61 4.68 0.29
C ASP A 137 -6.09 4.52 0.46
N ALA A 138 -5.39 4.37 -0.66
CA ALA A 138 -3.94 4.34 -0.71
C ALA A 138 -3.39 5.00 -1.98
N THR A 139 -2.30 5.74 -1.83
CA THR A 139 -1.53 6.32 -2.93
C THR A 139 -0.14 5.71 -2.99
N PHE A 140 0.28 5.23 -4.16
CA PHE A 140 1.62 4.75 -4.45
C PHE A 140 2.30 5.69 -5.45
N LEU A 141 3.44 6.26 -5.08
CA LEU A 141 4.21 7.21 -5.90
C LEU A 141 5.63 6.68 -6.10
N GLY A 142 6.07 6.45 -7.33
CA GLY A 142 7.45 6.03 -7.59
C GLY A 142 7.84 4.68 -6.97
N CYS A 143 6.86 3.81 -6.69
CA CYS A 143 7.10 2.55 -5.96
C CYS A 143 7.52 1.43 -6.91
N VAL A 144 8.31 0.49 -6.39
CA VAL A 144 8.66 -0.77 -7.07
C VAL A 144 8.05 -1.93 -6.29
N ILE A 145 7.05 -2.60 -6.87
CA ILE A 145 6.31 -3.68 -6.21
C ILE A 145 6.36 -4.92 -7.08
N LYS A 146 6.80 -6.04 -6.52
CA LYS A 146 6.91 -7.31 -7.24
C LYS A 146 6.37 -8.44 -6.40
N TRP A 147 5.47 -9.24 -6.97
CA TRP A 147 4.90 -10.45 -6.34
C TRP A 147 4.32 -10.16 -4.94
N PHE A 148 3.45 -9.17 -4.91
CA PHE A 148 2.73 -8.72 -3.74
C PHE A 148 1.28 -8.43 -4.16
N ASP A 149 0.37 -8.66 -3.22
CA ASP A 149 -0.96 -8.07 -3.28
C ASP A 149 -0.87 -6.64 -2.71
N ILE A 150 -1.54 -5.69 -3.35
CA ILE A 150 -1.72 -4.34 -2.80
C ILE A 150 -3.17 -4.16 -2.36
N SER A 151 -3.35 -3.48 -1.23
CA SER A 151 -4.68 -3.15 -0.68
C SER A 151 -4.93 -1.65 -0.77
N ALA A 152 -6.08 -1.30 -1.32
CA ALA A 152 -6.53 0.08 -1.53
C ALA A 152 -8.03 0.04 -1.83
N ASP A 153 -8.80 -0.57 -0.93
CA ASP A 153 -10.14 -1.11 -1.19
C ASP A 153 -11.12 -0.05 -1.67
N THR A 154 -11.03 1.18 -1.15
CA THR A 154 -11.96 2.27 -1.49
C THR A 154 -11.38 3.26 -2.52
N GLY A 155 -10.07 3.25 -2.76
CA GLY A 155 -9.45 4.14 -3.73
C GLY A 155 -7.96 3.89 -3.90
N LEU A 156 -7.52 3.80 -5.15
CA LEU A 156 -6.11 3.63 -5.52
C LEU A 156 -5.67 4.78 -6.41
N VAL A 157 -4.56 5.40 -6.05
CA VAL A 157 -3.76 6.24 -6.96
C VAL A 157 -2.37 5.62 -7.07
N ALA A 158 -1.98 5.18 -8.26
CA ALA A 158 -0.63 4.72 -8.56
C ALA A 158 -0.02 5.63 -9.63
N ARG A 159 1.11 6.28 -9.31
CA ARG A 159 1.88 7.11 -10.24
C ARG A 159 3.34 6.76 -10.27
N ASP A 160 3.93 6.77 -11.46
CA ASP A 160 5.36 6.55 -11.66
C ASP A 160 5.86 5.20 -11.10
N CYS A 161 4.98 4.21 -11.00
CA CYS A 161 5.26 2.93 -10.34
C CYS A 161 5.72 1.84 -11.32
N ASP A 162 6.48 0.88 -10.79
CA ASP A 162 6.90 -0.34 -11.48
C ASP A 162 6.34 -1.56 -10.74
N PHE A 163 5.31 -2.17 -11.31
CA PHE A 163 4.60 -3.32 -10.75
C PHE A 163 4.92 -4.58 -11.55
N ASP A 164 5.24 -5.68 -10.89
CA ASP A 164 5.61 -6.96 -11.51
C ASP A 164 4.86 -8.13 -10.86
N GLY A 165 3.84 -8.65 -11.55
CA GLY A 165 3.02 -9.74 -11.05
C GLY A 165 2.27 -9.38 -9.75
N VAL A 166 1.66 -8.19 -9.72
CA VAL A 166 0.92 -7.65 -8.56
C VAL A 166 -0.57 -8.01 -8.68
N SER A 167 -1.22 -8.30 -7.56
CA SER A 167 -2.69 -8.34 -7.50
C SER A 167 -3.26 -7.15 -6.73
N TYR A 168 -4.46 -6.74 -7.09
CA TYR A 168 -5.20 -5.64 -6.45
C TYR A 168 -6.70 -5.91 -6.57
N HIS A 169 -7.40 -6.11 -5.45
CA HIS A 169 -8.81 -6.50 -5.46
C HIS A 169 -9.70 -5.37 -4.89
N PRO A 170 -10.07 -4.37 -5.70
CA PRO A 170 -10.83 -3.21 -5.22
C PRO A 170 -12.27 -3.58 -4.80
N GLU A 171 -12.78 -2.86 -3.79
CA GLU A 171 -14.17 -2.95 -3.32
C GLU A 171 -14.90 -1.62 -3.56
N ASN A 172 -15.42 -1.42 -4.77
CA ASN A 172 -16.08 -0.18 -5.20
C ASN A 172 -15.12 1.03 -5.18
N ALA A 173 -13.90 0.84 -5.68
CA ALA A 173 -12.83 1.84 -5.63
C ALA A 173 -12.84 2.82 -6.81
N THR A 174 -12.41 4.05 -6.58
CA THR A 174 -11.92 4.94 -7.66
C THR A 174 -10.45 4.64 -7.91
N VAL A 175 -10.11 4.22 -9.12
CA VAL A 175 -8.76 3.74 -9.47
C VAL A 175 -8.12 4.64 -10.53
N LEU A 176 -6.93 5.16 -10.22
CA LEU A 176 -6.06 5.86 -11.14
C LEU A 176 -4.70 5.17 -11.20
N ILE A 177 -4.30 4.73 -12.39
CA ILE A 177 -2.96 4.22 -12.71
C ILE A 177 -2.39 5.11 -13.82
N GLU A 178 -1.31 5.83 -13.52
CA GLU A 178 -0.76 6.85 -14.42
C GLU A 178 0.76 6.78 -14.48
N ASN A 179 1.34 6.80 -15.67
CA ASN A 179 2.79 6.72 -15.87
C ASN A 179 3.44 5.49 -15.22
N CYS A 180 2.77 4.34 -15.26
CA CYS A 180 3.26 3.11 -14.63
C CYS A 180 3.81 2.09 -15.64
N ARG A 181 4.59 1.13 -15.13
CA ARG A 181 4.95 -0.10 -15.84
C ARG A 181 4.35 -1.30 -15.13
N LEU A 182 3.43 -2.00 -15.77
CA LEU A 182 2.78 -3.20 -15.26
C LEU A 182 3.34 -4.42 -15.99
N ARG A 183 4.35 -5.06 -15.41
CA ARG A 183 5.05 -6.24 -15.93
C ARG A 183 4.36 -7.53 -15.47
N GLY A 184 4.36 -8.54 -16.33
CA GLY A 184 3.60 -9.76 -16.09
C GLY A 184 2.10 -9.49 -15.97
N LEU A 185 1.42 -10.16 -15.04
CA LEU A 185 -0.02 -10.02 -14.82
C LEU A 185 -0.31 -9.07 -13.66
N PHE A 186 -0.93 -7.93 -13.97
CA PHE A 186 -1.61 -7.08 -13.00
C PHE A 186 -3.05 -7.57 -12.82
N ASN A 187 -3.30 -8.30 -11.74
CA ASN A 187 -4.54 -9.02 -11.51
C ASN A 187 -5.51 -8.22 -10.65
N MET A 188 -6.64 -7.82 -11.22
CA MET A 188 -7.73 -7.17 -10.51
C MET A 188 -8.99 -8.02 -10.40
N VAL A 189 -8.89 -9.35 -10.47
CA VAL A 189 -10.08 -10.23 -10.41
C VAL A 189 -10.20 -10.89 -9.03
N PRO A 190 -11.31 -10.70 -8.29
CA PRO A 190 -12.47 -9.87 -8.60
C PRO A 190 -12.20 -8.37 -8.37
N ALA A 191 -13.01 -7.51 -9.02
CA ALA A 191 -12.96 -6.06 -8.85
C ALA A 191 -14.36 -5.44 -8.79
N GLY A 192 -14.58 -4.59 -7.78
CA GLY A 192 -15.63 -3.59 -7.77
C GLY A 192 -15.03 -2.20 -8.03
N LEU A 193 -15.48 -1.52 -9.07
CA LEU A 193 -14.93 -0.25 -9.54
C LEU A 193 -16.02 0.84 -9.53
N ALA A 194 -15.79 1.90 -8.77
CA ALA A 194 -16.52 3.15 -8.94
C ALA A 194 -16.10 3.83 -10.25
N SER A 195 -14.80 3.84 -10.57
CA SER A 195 -14.27 4.25 -11.87
C SER A 195 -12.85 3.70 -12.05
N LEU A 196 -12.39 3.61 -13.30
CA LEU A 196 -11.03 3.19 -13.63
C LEU A 196 -10.42 4.11 -14.68
N THR A 197 -9.29 4.72 -14.36
CA THR A 197 -8.44 5.42 -15.32
C THR A 197 -7.07 4.77 -15.35
N VAL A 198 -6.66 4.31 -16.54
CA VAL A 198 -5.29 3.88 -16.82
C VAL A 198 -4.75 4.76 -17.94
N ARG A 199 -3.66 5.47 -17.67
CA ARG A 199 -3.08 6.37 -18.67
C ARG A 199 -1.57 6.41 -18.67
N ASP A 200 -0.99 6.72 -19.82
CA ASP A 200 0.46 6.90 -19.97
C ASP A 200 1.26 5.67 -19.47
N THR A 201 0.67 4.48 -19.55
CA THR A 201 1.14 3.27 -18.86
C THR A 201 1.53 2.19 -19.86
N VAL A 202 2.59 1.44 -19.56
CA VAL A 202 2.98 0.23 -20.30
C VAL A 202 2.47 -0.99 -19.53
N VAL A 203 1.74 -1.89 -20.21
CA VAL A 203 1.14 -3.08 -19.58
C VAL A 203 1.49 -4.36 -20.34
N ASP A 204 2.01 -5.38 -19.67
CA ASP A 204 2.04 -6.73 -20.26
C ASP A 204 0.61 -7.27 -20.28
N HIS A 205 0.06 -7.59 -19.11
CA HIS A 205 -1.31 -8.08 -18.96
C HIS A 205 -2.03 -7.32 -17.85
N LEU A 206 -3.14 -6.67 -18.18
CA LEU A 206 -4.06 -6.07 -17.23
C LEU A 206 -5.39 -6.84 -17.27
N ASP A 207 -5.79 -7.41 -16.13
CA ASP A 207 -7.00 -8.23 -16.01
C ASP A 207 -7.95 -7.67 -14.96
N PHE A 208 -9.10 -7.18 -15.40
CA PHE A 208 -10.25 -6.84 -14.55
C PHE A 208 -11.52 -7.49 -15.13
N ASN A 209 -11.36 -8.71 -15.62
CA ASN A 209 -12.44 -9.48 -16.20
C ASN A 209 -13.57 -9.70 -15.20
N ARG A 210 -14.82 -9.50 -15.64
CA ARG A 210 -16.03 -9.58 -14.80
C ARG A 210 -16.07 -8.57 -13.65
N ALA A 211 -15.34 -7.45 -13.77
CA ALA A 211 -15.46 -6.36 -12.81
C ALA A 211 -16.90 -5.79 -12.77
N GLU A 212 -17.37 -5.48 -11.57
CA GLU A 212 -18.58 -4.69 -11.34
C GLU A 212 -18.20 -3.22 -11.44
N VAL A 213 -18.71 -2.50 -12.44
CA VAL A 213 -18.32 -1.11 -12.72
C VAL A 213 -19.54 -0.21 -12.64
N LYS A 214 -19.44 0.89 -11.88
CA LYS A 214 -20.53 1.86 -11.70
C LYS A 214 -20.35 3.14 -12.53
N GLY A 215 -19.11 3.55 -12.77
CA GLY A 215 -18.78 4.78 -13.48
C GLY A 215 -17.93 4.53 -14.73
N ASP A 216 -17.18 5.54 -15.14
CA ASP A 216 -16.45 5.53 -16.39
C ASP A 216 -15.18 4.68 -16.32
N ILE A 217 -14.83 4.09 -17.47
CA ILE A 217 -13.51 3.51 -17.72
C ILE A 217 -12.80 4.34 -18.80
N LEU A 218 -11.60 4.80 -18.49
CA LEU A 218 -10.70 5.48 -19.40
C LEU A 218 -9.38 4.71 -19.52
N ILE A 219 -9.05 4.30 -20.74
CA ILE A 219 -7.75 3.74 -21.11
C ILE A 219 -7.14 4.67 -22.16
N GLU A 220 -6.07 5.40 -21.81
CA GLU A 220 -5.54 6.47 -22.65
C GLU A 220 -4.00 6.42 -22.77
N ARG A 221 -3.45 6.45 -23.99
CA ARG A 221 -2.00 6.36 -24.20
C ARG A 221 -1.36 5.15 -23.49
N VAL A 222 -2.07 4.02 -23.53
CA VAL A 222 -1.60 2.75 -22.97
C VAL A 222 -1.01 1.89 -24.08
N SER A 223 0.17 1.32 -23.82
CA SER A 223 0.78 0.35 -24.73
C SER A 223 0.95 -0.99 -24.04
N GLY A 224 0.72 -2.10 -24.74
CA GLY A 224 0.80 -3.39 -24.08
C GLY A 224 0.52 -4.64 -24.90
N ARG A 225 0.40 -5.78 -24.21
CA ARG A 225 0.06 -7.06 -24.85
C ARG A 225 -1.43 -7.35 -24.79
N SER A 226 -2.02 -7.36 -23.60
CA SER A 226 -3.45 -7.67 -23.45
C SER A 226 -4.15 -6.90 -22.34
N LEU A 227 -5.42 -6.57 -22.63
CA LEU A 227 -6.40 -6.05 -21.70
C LEU A 227 -7.55 -7.05 -21.62
N LEU A 228 -7.81 -7.65 -20.46
CA LEU A 228 -8.92 -8.57 -20.26
C LEU A 228 -10.04 -7.86 -19.49
N ALA A 229 -11.14 -7.57 -20.19
CA ALA A 229 -12.26 -6.82 -19.66
C ALA A 229 -13.59 -7.32 -20.25
N ARG A 230 -14.30 -8.19 -19.51
CA ARG A 230 -15.71 -8.50 -19.78
C ARG A 230 -16.56 -7.79 -18.74
N ILE A 231 -17.25 -6.73 -19.14
CA ILE A 231 -18.04 -5.88 -18.25
C ILE A 231 -19.52 -5.96 -18.67
N GLY A 232 -20.44 -5.79 -17.71
CA GLY A 232 -21.88 -5.72 -18.00
C GLY A 232 -22.26 -4.53 -18.90
N GLY A 233 -23.44 -4.58 -19.53
CA GLY A 233 -23.90 -3.55 -20.48
C GLY A 233 -24.25 -2.20 -19.83
N GLY A 234 -24.26 -1.12 -20.63
CA GLY A 234 -24.71 0.22 -20.23
C GLY A 234 -23.62 1.21 -19.79
N LEU A 235 -22.35 0.79 -19.78
CA LEU A 235 -21.23 1.58 -19.30
C LEU A 235 -20.45 2.26 -20.43
N ARG A 236 -19.91 3.46 -20.14
CA ARG A 236 -19.03 4.17 -21.06
C ARG A 236 -17.59 3.69 -20.86
N ILE A 237 -17.06 3.05 -21.90
CA ILE A 237 -15.64 2.67 -21.97
C ILE A 237 -14.99 3.54 -23.05
N THR A 238 -14.00 4.33 -22.65
CA THR A 238 -13.23 5.18 -23.56
C THR A 238 -11.82 4.62 -23.69
N VAL A 239 -11.44 4.23 -24.91
CA VAL A 239 -10.08 3.82 -25.25
C VAL A 239 -9.53 4.79 -26.29
N ARG A 240 -8.41 5.46 -26.00
CA ARG A 240 -7.80 6.49 -26.87
C ARG A 240 -6.29 6.34 -26.94
N ASP A 241 -5.72 6.60 -28.10
CA ASP A 241 -4.27 6.63 -28.35
C ASP A 241 -3.51 5.42 -27.80
N SER A 242 -4.18 4.27 -27.72
CA SER A 242 -3.67 3.06 -27.06
C SER A 242 -3.38 1.96 -28.08
N GLN A 243 -2.33 1.19 -27.84
CA GLN A 243 -1.84 0.15 -28.75
C GLN A 243 -1.63 -1.18 -28.01
N PHE A 244 -2.37 -2.20 -28.40
CA PHE A 244 -2.20 -3.56 -27.89
C PHE A 244 -1.73 -4.46 -29.03
N LYS A 245 -0.58 -5.12 -28.84
CA LYS A 245 0.02 -5.98 -29.86
C LYS A 245 0.15 -7.39 -29.30
N SER A 246 -0.37 -8.38 -30.04
CA SER A 246 0.03 -9.76 -29.83
C SER A 246 1.55 -9.86 -30.05
N SER A 247 2.27 -10.53 -29.15
CA SER A 247 3.67 -10.87 -29.44
C SER A 247 3.71 -11.75 -30.71
N PRO A 248 4.72 -11.60 -31.58
CA PRO A 248 4.92 -12.50 -32.71
C PRO A 248 5.10 -13.95 -32.26
#